data_AF-A0A957UF18-F1
#
_entry.id   AF-A0A957UF18-F1
#
_cell.length_a   1.000
_cell.length_b   1.000
_cell.length_c   1.000
_cell.angle_alpha   90.00
_cell.angle_beta   90.00
_cell.angle_gamma   90.00
#
_symmetry.space_group_name_H-M   'P 1'
#
loop_
_entity.id
_entity.type
_entity.pdbx_description
1 polymer ?
#
loop_
_entity_poly.entity_id
_entity_poly.type
_entity_poly.pdbx_seq_one_letter_code
_entity_poly.pdbx_strand_id
1 'polypeptide(L)'
;FGVQYDPSNAIVAGDDPIELLERVKDRVVTMHASDRYLEPGATLDDLRQTDGTIGYFAKLKHGVTGKGLNDYDRIFAILKSVDYQGWISIEDGMNGMGEMKESVDFLKRMRDRYFASDTQE
;
A
#
# COMPACT_ATOMS: atom_id res chain seq x y z
N PHE A 1 -1.45 -12.97 -18.20
CA PHE A 1 -1.64 -11.54 -17.86
C PHE A 1 -1.30 -11.38 -16.38
N GLY A 2 -0.47 -10.41 -16.02
CA GLY A 2 -0.02 -10.17 -14.64
C GLY A 2 -0.58 -8.87 -14.08
N VAL A 3 -0.58 -8.72 -12.75
CA VAL A 3 -1.13 -7.57 -12.04
C VAL A 3 0.01 -6.79 -11.38
N GLN A 4 0.04 -5.48 -11.61
CA GLN A 4 0.74 -4.53 -10.75
C GLN A 4 -0.23 -4.08 -9.67
N TYR A 5 0.02 -4.48 -8.43
CA TYR A 5 -0.87 -4.16 -7.31
C TYR A 5 -0.40 -2.89 -6.60
N ASP A 6 -1.30 -1.92 -6.43
CA ASP A 6 -1.10 -0.74 -5.59
C ASP A 6 -2.28 -0.63 -4.60
N PRO A 7 -2.04 -0.67 -3.28
CA PRO A 7 -3.10 -0.64 -2.28
C PRO A 7 -3.77 0.74 -2.15
N SER A 8 -3.05 1.83 -2.39
CA SER A 8 -3.62 3.19 -2.34
C SER A 8 -4.60 3.44 -3.48
N ASN A 9 -4.35 2.87 -4.66
CA ASN A 9 -5.28 2.99 -5.78
C ASN A 9 -6.63 2.31 -5.49
N ALA A 10 -6.63 1.21 -4.74
CA ALA A 10 -7.86 0.58 -4.27
C ALA A 10 -8.64 1.51 -3.33
N ILE A 11 -7.96 2.10 -2.34
CA ILE A 11 -8.57 3.08 -1.42
C ILE A 11 -9.15 4.28 -2.18
N VAL A 12 -8.41 4.80 -3.15
CA VAL A 12 -8.83 5.89 -4.04
C VAL A 12 -10.08 5.47 -4.85
N ALA A 13 -10.15 4.24 -5.33
CA ALA A 13 -11.33 3.72 -6.02
C ALA A 13 -12.53 3.46 -5.09
N GLY A 14 -12.35 3.55 -3.76
CA GLY A 14 -13.36 3.20 -2.76
C GLY A 14 -13.45 1.69 -2.48
N ASP A 15 -12.49 0.91 -2.96
CA ASP A 15 -12.39 -0.52 -2.75
C ASP A 15 -11.57 -0.86 -1.49
N ASP A 16 -11.79 -2.06 -0.94
CA ASP A 16 -10.92 -2.62 0.10
C ASP A 16 -9.63 -3.16 -0.54
N PRO A 17 -8.44 -2.63 -0.20
CA PRO A 17 -7.16 -3.09 -0.76
C PRO A 17 -6.88 -4.57 -0.45
N ILE A 18 -7.24 -5.05 0.75
CA ILE A 18 -7.00 -6.44 1.17
C ILE A 18 -7.89 -7.39 0.40
N GLU A 19 -9.17 -7.05 0.24
CA GLU A 19 -10.10 -7.86 -0.55
C GLU A 19 -9.67 -7.94 -2.02
N LEU A 20 -9.22 -6.81 -2.59
CA LEU A 20 -8.67 -6.77 -3.94
C LEU A 20 -7.43 -7.65 -4.05
N LEU A 21 -6.48 -7.53 -3.12
CA LEU A 21 -5.25 -8.33 -3.11
C LEU A 21 -5.55 -9.83 -3.01
N GLU A 22 -6.43 -10.25 -2.11
CA GLU A 22 -6.81 -11.67 -1.97
C GLU A 22 -7.36 -12.25 -3.28
N ARG A 23 -8.09 -11.46 -4.07
CA ARG A 23 -8.63 -11.89 -5.38
C ARG A 23 -7.57 -12.02 -6.46
N VAL A 24 -6.48 -11.26 -6.37
CA VAL A 24 -5.47 -11.17 -7.45
C VAL A 24 -4.08 -11.67 -7.06
N LYS A 25 -3.86 -12.09 -5.82
CA LYS A 25 -2.54 -12.44 -5.24
C LYS A 25 -1.71 -13.39 -6.10
N ASP A 26 -2.34 -14.43 -6.68
CA ASP A 26 -1.66 -15.42 -7.53
C ASP A 26 -1.22 -14.86 -8.90
N ARG A 27 -1.60 -13.62 -9.22
CA ARG A 27 -1.28 -12.92 -10.47
C ARG A 27 -0.43 -11.67 -10.24
N VAL A 28 -0.10 -11.33 -8.99
CA VAL A 28 0.72 -10.15 -8.68
C VAL A 28 2.15 -10.40 -9.17
N VAL A 29 2.63 -9.53 -10.05
CA VAL A 29 4.00 -9.60 -10.60
C VAL A 29 4.87 -8.49 -10.01
N THR A 30 4.28 -7.34 -9.76
CA THR A 30 4.90 -6.20 -9.09
C THR A 30 3.92 -5.61 -8.08
N MET A 31 4.46 -5.04 -7.01
CA MET A 31 3.70 -4.22 -6.08
C MET A 31 4.27 -2.81 -6.10
N HIS A 32 3.39 -1.82 -6.12
CA HIS A 32 3.73 -0.44 -5.83
C HIS A 32 3.33 -0.14 -4.38
N ALA A 33 4.31 0.11 -3.53
CA ALA A 33 4.10 0.57 -2.18
C ALA A 33 3.94 2.09 -2.19
N SER A 34 2.74 2.54 -1.86
CA SER A 34 2.34 3.93 -1.70
C SER A 34 1.38 4.00 -0.51
N ASP A 35 1.26 5.15 0.14
CA ASP A 35 0.34 5.27 1.27
C ASP A 35 -0.45 6.57 1.21
N ARG A 36 -1.61 6.54 1.86
CA ARG A 36 -2.57 7.64 1.87
C ARG A 36 -3.03 7.89 3.28
N TYR A 37 -3.08 9.16 3.67
CA TYR A 37 -3.65 9.57 4.95
C TYR A 37 -4.75 10.61 4.73
N LEU A 38 -5.67 10.66 5.68
CA LEU A 38 -6.72 11.68 5.72
C LEU A 38 -6.12 12.99 6.25
N GLU A 39 -6.44 14.10 5.59
CA GLU A 39 -6.18 15.43 6.16
C GLU A 39 -6.80 15.56 7.56
N PRO A 40 -6.19 16.33 8.47
CA PRO A 40 -6.74 16.55 9.81
C PRO A 40 -8.21 16.99 9.78
N GLY A 41 -9.06 16.27 10.51
CA GLY A 41 -10.49 16.56 10.59
C GLY A 41 -11.35 15.93 9.49
N ALA A 42 -10.76 15.18 8.56
CA ALA A 42 -11.49 14.32 7.64
C ALA A 42 -11.71 12.92 8.21
N THR A 43 -12.82 12.28 7.85
CA THR A 43 -13.17 10.91 8.23
C THR A 43 -13.27 10.00 7.00
N LEU A 44 -13.20 8.68 7.20
CA LEU A 44 -13.44 7.73 6.12
C LEU A 44 -14.89 7.79 5.62
N ASP A 45 -15.85 8.13 6.48
CA ASP A 45 -17.24 8.34 6.07
C ASP A 45 -17.38 9.61 5.21
N ASP A 46 -16.54 10.62 5.40
CA ASP A 46 -16.47 11.76 4.48
C ASP A 46 -15.99 11.37 3.08
N LEU A 47 -15.36 10.19 2.91
CA LEU A 47 -14.98 9.66 1.60
C LEU A 47 -16.13 8.87 0.92
N ARG A 48 -17.21 8.54 1.65
CA ARG A 48 -18.32 7.74 1.13
C ARG A 48 -19.40 8.65 0.55
N GLN A 49 -19.56 8.67 -0.77
CA GLN A 49 -20.77 9.19 -1.43
C GLN A 49 -21.30 8.27 -2.53
N THR A 50 -22.62 8.31 -2.70
CA THR A 50 -23.47 7.39 -3.47
C THR A 50 -23.46 7.61 -5.00
N ASP A 51 -22.73 8.58 -5.54
CA ASP A 51 -22.84 9.00 -6.95
C ASP A 51 -21.57 8.88 -7.81
N GLY A 52 -20.45 8.44 -7.23
CA GLY A 52 -19.23 8.11 -7.99
C GLY A 52 -18.45 9.31 -8.55
N THR A 53 -18.72 10.55 -8.09
CA THR A 53 -18.05 11.73 -8.63
C THR A 53 -16.72 12.06 -7.93
N ILE A 54 -15.69 12.35 -8.74
CA ILE A 54 -14.24 12.49 -8.44
C ILE A 54 -13.91 13.79 -7.66
N GLY A 55 -14.74 14.21 -6.70
CA GLY A 55 -14.52 15.44 -5.92
C GLY A 55 -13.69 15.26 -4.64
N TYR A 56 -13.62 14.03 -4.13
CA TYR A 56 -13.21 13.71 -2.75
C TYR A 56 -11.71 13.41 -2.54
N PHE A 57 -10.95 13.30 -3.64
CA PHE A 57 -9.50 13.01 -3.62
C PHE A 57 -8.62 14.09 -2.98
N ALA A 58 -9.14 15.30 -2.80
CA ALA A 58 -8.35 16.39 -2.23
C ALA A 58 -7.94 16.13 -0.77
N LYS A 59 -8.76 15.41 0.01
CA LYS A 59 -8.51 15.13 1.44
C LYS A 59 -7.68 13.88 1.69
N LEU A 60 -7.47 13.07 0.65
CA LEU A 60 -6.65 11.86 0.72
C LEU A 60 -5.26 12.19 0.19
N LYS A 61 -4.30 12.41 1.08
CA LYS A 61 -2.96 12.86 0.70
C LYS A 61 -2.00 11.70 0.57
N HIS A 62 -1.11 11.80 -0.41
CA HIS A 62 0.08 10.97 -0.46
C HIS A 62 0.94 11.28 0.77
N GLY A 63 1.47 10.24 1.42
CA GLY A 63 2.44 10.40 2.49
C GLY A 63 3.35 9.20 2.66
N VAL A 64 4.19 9.31 3.68
CA VAL A 64 5.18 8.30 4.06
C VAL A 64 4.55 6.91 4.17
N THR A 65 5.13 5.96 3.45
CA THR A 65 4.70 4.56 3.45
C THR A 65 4.73 3.98 4.87
N GLY A 66 3.63 3.38 5.30
CA GLY A 66 3.47 2.80 6.64
C GLY A 66 2.97 3.79 7.69
N LYS A 67 2.57 5.01 7.29
CA LYS A 67 1.96 6.02 8.19
C LYS A 67 0.54 6.41 7.76
N GLY A 68 -0.01 5.79 6.74
CA GLY A 68 -1.36 6.05 6.25
C GLY A 68 -2.33 4.92 6.58
N LEU A 69 -3.26 4.71 5.67
CA LEU A 69 -4.43 3.86 5.83
C LEU A 69 -4.18 2.39 5.44
N ASN A 70 -3.10 2.12 4.70
CA ASN A 70 -2.82 0.77 4.22
C ASN A 70 -2.36 -0.16 5.35
N ASP A 71 -3.02 -1.31 5.51
CA ASP A 71 -2.58 -2.39 6.41
C ASP A 71 -1.44 -3.20 5.76
N TYR A 72 -0.23 -2.67 5.88
CA TYR A 72 0.97 -3.27 5.31
C TYR A 72 1.33 -4.63 5.92
N ASP A 73 1.03 -4.87 7.20
CA ASP A 73 1.26 -6.17 7.84
C ASP A 73 0.36 -7.24 7.20
N ARG A 74 -0.91 -6.93 6.94
CA ARG A 74 -1.82 -7.85 6.24
C ARG A 74 -1.44 -8.02 4.77
N ILE A 75 -1.07 -6.95 4.07
CA ILE A 75 -0.59 -7.01 2.68
C ILE A 75 0.62 -7.94 2.55
N PHE A 76 1.65 -7.72 3.37
CA PHE A 76 2.87 -8.54 3.32
C PHE A 76 2.61 -9.99 3.75
N ALA A 77 1.70 -10.24 4.69
CA ALA A 77 1.28 -11.58 5.04
C ALA A 77 0.64 -12.32 3.85
N ILE A 78 -0.20 -11.65 3.06
CA ILE A 78 -0.85 -12.24 1.88
C ILE A 78 0.18 -12.50 0.78
N LEU A 79 1.06 -11.54 0.49
CA LEU A 79 2.14 -11.73 -0.49
C LEU A 79 3.05 -12.89 -0.10
N LYS A 80 3.42 -13.01 1.18
CA LYS A 80 4.17 -14.15 1.70
C LYS A 80 3.42 -15.48 1.51
N SER A 81 2.09 -15.49 1.69
CA SER A 81 1.28 -16.71 1.58
C SER A 81 1.29 -17.34 0.19
N VAL A 82 1.63 -16.57 -0.85
CA VAL A 82 1.77 -17.03 -2.24
C VAL A 82 3.22 -17.07 -2.71
N ASP A 83 4.17 -17.08 -1.78
CA ASP A 83 5.61 -17.06 -2.05
C ASP A 83 6.01 -15.96 -3.06
N TYR A 84 5.48 -14.75 -2.86
CA TYR A 84 5.76 -13.64 -3.76
C TYR A 84 7.26 -13.29 -3.79
N GLN A 85 7.87 -13.39 -4.98
CA GLN A 85 9.28 -13.08 -5.23
C GLN A 85 9.48 -11.83 -6.12
N GLY A 86 8.42 -11.08 -6.38
CA GLY A 86 8.45 -9.91 -7.27
C GLY A 86 9.00 -8.65 -6.61
N TRP A 87 9.10 -7.57 -7.39
CA TRP A 87 9.58 -6.28 -6.90
C TRP A 87 8.51 -5.54 -6.12
N ILE A 88 8.93 -4.86 -5.05
CA ILE A 88 8.13 -3.84 -4.36
C ILE A 88 8.78 -2.49 -4.66
N SER A 89 8.17 -1.71 -5.56
CA SER A 89 8.61 -0.35 -5.89
C SER A 89 7.98 0.66 -4.94
N ILE A 90 8.62 1.81 -4.74
CA ILE A 90 8.11 2.89 -3.89
C ILE A 90 7.48 3.96 -4.76
N GLU A 91 6.25 4.37 -4.45
CA GLU A 91 5.67 5.65 -4.86
C GLU A 91 5.65 6.51 -3.61
N ASP A 92 6.58 7.47 -3.51
CA ASP A 92 6.59 8.45 -2.42
C ASP A 92 7.59 9.57 -2.73
N GLY A 93 7.78 10.50 -1.78
CA GLY A 93 8.78 11.57 -1.83
C GLY A 93 8.21 12.90 -2.28
N MET A 94 6.90 13.11 -2.14
CA MET A 94 6.22 14.34 -2.56
C MET A 94 6.80 15.59 -1.89
N ASN A 95 7.27 15.49 -0.64
CA ASN A 95 7.89 16.60 0.09
C ASN A 95 9.42 16.47 0.22
N GLY A 96 10.05 15.59 -0.58
CA GLY A 96 11.50 15.47 -0.71
C GLY A 96 12.09 14.15 -0.22
N MET A 97 13.44 14.06 -0.25
CA MET A 97 14.19 12.82 -0.03
C MET A 97 14.12 12.28 1.41
N GLY A 98 13.74 13.10 2.39
CA GLY A 98 13.54 12.66 3.77
C GLY A 98 12.41 11.63 3.89
N GLU A 99 11.24 11.96 3.33
CA GLU A 99 10.09 11.05 3.29
C GLU A 99 10.41 9.77 2.52
N MET A 100 11.08 9.89 1.37
CA MET A 100 11.54 8.74 0.59
C MET A 100 12.41 7.79 1.44
N LYS A 101 13.34 8.33 2.24
CA LYS A 101 14.20 7.53 3.11
C LYS A 101 13.37 6.79 4.17
N GLU A 102 12.42 7.47 4.81
CA GLU A 102 11.56 6.86 5.83
C GLU A 102 10.74 5.69 5.26
N SER A 103 10.20 5.86 4.05
CA SER A 103 9.44 4.83 3.34
C SER A 103 10.30 3.64 2.92
N VAL A 104 11.52 3.90 2.43
CA VAL A 104 12.51 2.84 2.16
C VAL A 104 12.83 2.07 3.44
N ASP A 105 13.10 2.76 4.55
CA ASP A 105 13.45 2.13 5.82
C ASP A 105 12.28 1.30 6.36
N PHE A 106 11.04 1.77 6.20
CA PHE A 106 9.85 1.00 6.53
C PHE A 106 9.75 -0.29 5.71
N LEU A 107 9.87 -0.21 4.39
CA LEU A 107 9.75 -1.38 3.52
C LEU A 107 10.89 -2.39 3.71
N LYS A 108 12.10 -1.94 4.07
CA LYS A 108 13.18 -2.84 4.50
C LYS A 108 12.77 -3.66 5.73
N ARG A 109 12.24 -3.01 6.77
CA ARG A 109 11.76 -3.72 7.97
C ARG A 109 10.63 -4.70 7.66
N MET A 110 9.70 -4.34 6.77
CA MET A 110 8.63 -5.24 6.32
C MET A 110 9.19 -6.44 5.57
N ARG A 111 10.15 -6.22 4.67
CA ARG A 111 10.84 -7.31 3.97
C ARG A 111 11.55 -8.24 4.94
N ASP A 112 12.28 -7.70 5.92
CA ASP A 112 12.99 -8.51 6.91
C ASP A 112 12.01 -9.32 7.77
N ARG A 113 10.89 -8.71 8.18
CA ARG A 113 9.86 -9.39 8.98
C ARG A 113 9.19 -10.56 8.25
N TYR A 114 8.88 -10.39 6.97
CA TYR A 114 8.03 -11.33 6.24
C TYR A 114 8.82 -12.27 5.33
N PHE A 115 9.91 -11.82 4.74
CA PHE A 115 10.65 -12.54 3.69
C PHE A 115 12.10 -12.83 4.06
N ALA A 116 12.57 -12.49 5.27
CA ALA A 116 13.85 -13.04 5.72
C ALA A 116 13.73 -14.57 5.80
N SER A 117 14.64 -15.26 5.11
CA SER A 117 14.87 -16.68 5.34
C SER A 117 15.49 -16.84 6.73
N ASP A 118 15.09 -17.86 7.46
CA ASP A 118 15.89 -18.39 8.57
C ASP A 118 17.20 -18.90 7.94
N THR A 119 18.20 -18.04 7.84
CA THR A 119 19.58 -18.49 7.62
C THR A 119 20.04 -19.08 8.94
N GLN A 120 19.59 -20.30 9.24
CA GLN A 120 20.25 -21.15 10.22
C GLN A 120 21.51 -21.69 9.55
N GLU A 121 22.67 -21.15 9.96
CA GLU A 121 23.97 -21.82 9.80
C GLU A 121 24.04 -23.08 10.69
#